data_AF-A0A817QVB0-F1
#
_entry.id   AF-A0A817QVB0-F1
#
_cell.length_a   1.000
_cell.length_b   1.000
_cell.length_c   1.000
_cell.angle_alpha   90.00
_cell.angle_beta   90.00
_cell.angle_gamma   90.00
#
_symmetry.space_group_name_H-M   'P 1'
#
loop_
_entity.id
_entity.type
_entity.pdbx_description
1 polymer ?
#
loop_
_entity_poly.entity_id
_entity_poly.type
_entity_poly.pdbx_seq_one_letter_code
_entity_poly.pdbx_strand_id
1 'polypeptide(L)'
;MLNLEEFHLNIIDECNGRFIDGDTLMKDIIRYMPRLYKFTFNICSTIKHCDQTNFALNQHIEKTFEYFHNSEIITCIDHFQENGYSQCHIYSYPYKWKVYNNITNNFRGGLFTGVTEVSLYDERPLEDEFFLRIAQSFPLMKELTIRNLKAQNNKQLAKSNNDNQMLSIIEYPNLTRLDLTSRMWV
;
A
#
# COMPACT_ATOMS: atom_id res chain seq x y z
N MET A 1 -11.44 18.51 27.45
CA MET A 1 -10.28 17.60 27.35
C MET A 1 -10.80 16.23 26.96
N LEU A 2 -10.39 15.71 25.80
CA LEU A 2 -10.80 14.39 25.33
C LEU A 2 -9.98 13.32 26.07
N ASN A 3 -10.64 12.46 26.85
CA ASN A 3 -10.05 11.30 27.49
C ASN A 3 -9.86 10.14 26.50
N LEU A 4 -9.39 10.44 25.28
CA LEU A 4 -9.26 9.44 24.24
C LEU A 4 -7.97 8.64 24.48
N GLU A 5 -8.14 7.36 24.75
CA GLU A 5 -7.08 6.41 25.09
C GLU A 5 -6.64 5.55 23.90
N GLU A 6 -7.61 5.25 23.02
CA GLU A 6 -7.43 4.47 21.80
C GLU A 6 -8.02 5.22 20.60
N PHE A 7 -7.26 5.27 19.51
CA PHE A 7 -7.68 5.91 18.26
C PHE A 7 -7.26 5.10 17.04
N HIS A 8 -8.21 4.92 16.12
CA HIS A 8 -8.03 4.24 14.85
C HIS A 8 -8.21 5.22 13.71
N LEU A 9 -7.20 5.37 12.87
CA LEU A 9 -7.20 6.36 11.80
C LEU A 9 -7.02 5.69 10.44
N ASN A 10 -7.93 5.97 9.50
CA ASN A 10 -7.80 5.55 8.12
C ASN A 10 -7.85 6.79 7.22
N ILE A 11 -6.76 7.08 6.52
CA ILE A 11 -6.71 8.18 5.57
C ILE A 11 -6.30 7.63 4.21
N ILE A 12 -7.08 7.99 3.20
CA ILE A 12 -6.71 7.86 1.80
C ILE A 12 -6.79 9.27 1.25
N ASP A 13 -5.65 9.83 0.89
CA ASP A 13 -5.53 11.20 0.43
C ASP A 13 -4.94 11.24 -0.98
N GLU A 14 -5.60 11.96 -1.87
CA GLU A 14 -5.23 12.08 -3.27
C GLU A 14 -4.90 13.54 -3.59
N CYS A 15 -3.66 13.77 -4.03
CA CYS A 15 -3.23 15.03 -4.66
C CYS A 15 -3.24 16.31 -3.78
N ASN A 16 -2.81 16.25 -2.51
CA ASN A 16 -2.73 17.44 -1.64
C ASN A 16 -1.35 18.13 -1.57
N GLY A 17 -0.48 17.93 -2.56
CA GLY A 17 0.80 18.65 -2.68
C GLY A 17 1.84 18.35 -1.58
N ARG A 18 1.56 17.44 -0.65
CA ARG A 18 2.51 16.87 0.32
C ARG A 18 2.04 15.48 0.75
N PHE A 19 2.97 14.61 1.15
CA PHE A 19 2.58 13.39 1.87
C PHE A 19 2.00 13.75 3.23
N ILE A 20 1.00 13.00 3.68
CA ILE A 20 0.64 12.97 5.09
C ILE A 20 1.68 12.08 5.76
N ASP A 21 2.79 12.70 6.14
CA ASP A 21 3.90 12.04 6.80
C ASP A 21 3.66 11.92 8.31
N GLY A 22 4.59 11.22 8.98
CA GLY A 22 4.55 11.08 10.44
C GLY A 22 4.56 12.41 11.17
N ASP A 23 5.28 13.41 10.66
CA ASP A 23 5.44 14.70 11.32
C ASP A 23 4.13 15.49 11.34
N THR A 24 3.37 15.41 10.25
CA THR A 24 2.04 16.00 10.13
C THR A 24 1.08 15.36 11.15
N LEU A 25 1.06 14.03 11.25
CA LEU A 25 0.26 13.31 12.25
C LEU A 25 0.65 13.64 13.69
N MET A 26 1.96 13.74 13.95
CA MET A 26 2.48 14.07 15.27
C MET A 26 2.00 15.46 15.71
N LYS A 27 2.15 16.45 14.83
CA LYS A 27 1.79 17.85 15.10
C LYS A 27 0.28 18.06 15.19
N ASP A 28 -0.49 17.41 14.33
CA ASP A 28 -1.91 17.73 14.13
C ASP A 28 -2.86 16.83 14.94
N ILE A 29 -2.44 15.61 15.29
CA ILE A 29 -3.27 14.66 16.04
C ILE A 29 -2.67 14.36 17.40
N ILE A 30 -1.46 13.80 17.40
CA ILE A 30 -0.88 13.19 18.61
C ILE A 30 -0.64 14.24 19.70
N ARG A 31 -0.10 15.41 19.35
CA ARG A 31 0.17 16.51 20.28
C ARG A 31 -1.06 16.93 21.10
N TYR A 32 -2.26 16.78 20.54
CA TYR A 32 -3.51 17.17 21.19
C TYR A 32 -4.20 16.04 21.95
N MET A 33 -3.63 14.82 21.93
CA MET A 33 -4.17 13.63 22.58
C MET A 33 -3.15 13.02 23.57
N PRO A 34 -2.82 13.72 24.69
CA PRO A 34 -1.74 13.31 25.59
C PRO A 34 -2.00 12.00 26.36
N ARG A 35 -3.23 11.48 26.32
CA ARG A 35 -3.61 10.19 26.93
C ARG A 35 -3.72 9.05 25.92
N LEU A 36 -3.45 9.33 24.64
CA LEU A 36 -3.49 8.33 23.60
C LEU A 36 -2.29 7.39 23.76
N TYR A 37 -2.51 6.23 24.36
CA TYR A 37 -1.47 5.21 24.43
C TYR A 37 -1.57 4.23 23.28
N LYS A 38 -2.76 4.03 22.68
CA LYS A 38 -2.94 3.12 21.55
C LYS A 38 -3.39 3.88 20.31
N PHE A 39 -2.49 3.95 19.33
CA PHE A 39 -2.76 4.56 18.04
C PHE A 39 -2.54 3.53 16.95
N THR A 40 -3.57 3.28 16.15
CA THR A 40 -3.52 2.36 15.02
C THR A 40 -3.92 3.13 13.78
N PHE A 41 -3.08 3.15 12.75
CA PHE A 41 -3.39 3.93 11.56
C PHE A 41 -3.03 3.23 10.24
N ASN A 42 -3.70 3.66 9.19
CA ASN A 42 -3.43 3.36 7.80
C ASN A 42 -3.57 4.65 7.01
N ILE A 43 -2.49 5.05 6.32
CA ILE A 43 -2.42 6.31 5.60
C ILE A 43 -1.81 6.04 4.25
N CYS A 44 -2.61 6.20 3.21
CA CYS A 44 -2.17 6.15 1.83
C CYS A 44 -2.31 7.55 1.25
N SER A 45 -1.22 8.16 0.84
CA SER A 45 -1.23 9.49 0.22
C SER A 45 -0.55 9.47 -1.14
N THR A 46 -1.09 10.22 -2.10
CA THR A 46 -0.48 10.39 -3.42
C THR A 46 -0.16 11.86 -3.69
N ILE A 47 0.94 12.09 -4.40
CA ILE A 47 1.40 13.43 -4.77
C ILE A 47 1.94 13.43 -6.20
N LYS A 48 1.59 14.45 -6.99
CA LYS A 48 2.16 14.64 -8.32
C LYS A 48 3.63 15.05 -8.22
N HIS A 49 4.46 14.60 -9.16
CA HIS A 49 5.87 14.96 -9.20
C HIS A 49 6.11 16.47 -9.32
N CYS A 50 5.20 17.20 -9.98
CA CYS A 50 5.30 18.66 -10.09
C CYS A 50 5.10 19.39 -8.76
N ASP A 51 4.40 18.76 -7.81
CA ASP A 51 4.10 19.34 -6.50
C ASP A 51 5.09 18.85 -5.43
N GLN A 52 6.03 17.97 -5.80
CA GLN A 52 7.05 17.44 -4.90
C GLN A 52 8.19 18.43 -4.68
N THR A 53 8.31 18.93 -3.45
CA THR A 53 9.43 19.78 -3.05
C THR A 53 10.56 19.02 -2.37
N ASN A 54 10.30 17.88 -1.73
CA ASN A 54 11.30 16.96 -1.15
C ASN A 54 10.72 15.55 -0.96
N PHE A 55 11.53 14.51 -1.18
CA PHE A 55 11.16 13.13 -0.85
C PHE A 55 11.44 12.83 0.62
N ALA A 56 10.40 12.54 1.40
CA ALA A 56 10.61 11.90 2.70
C ALA A 56 11.14 10.49 2.45
N LEU A 57 12.28 10.14 3.04
CA LEU A 57 12.77 8.76 3.01
C LEU A 57 11.94 7.93 4.00
N ASN A 58 11.70 6.66 3.68
CA ASN A 58 11.03 5.70 4.59
C ASN A 58 11.55 5.80 6.04
N GLN A 59 12.87 5.89 6.20
CA GLN A 59 13.53 6.01 7.51
C GLN A 59 13.15 7.28 8.29
N HIS A 60 12.89 8.39 7.61
CA HIS A 60 12.46 9.63 8.28
C HIS A 60 11.05 9.48 8.82
N ILE A 61 10.16 8.87 8.04
CA ILE A 61 8.78 8.60 8.45
C ILE A 61 8.74 7.62 9.62
N GLU A 62 9.49 6.52 9.53
CA GLU A 62 9.57 5.51 10.60
C GLU A 62 10.07 6.13 11.92
N LYS A 63 11.11 6.99 11.85
CA LYS A 63 11.63 7.70 13.02
C LYS A 63 10.61 8.59 13.70
N THR A 64 9.68 9.22 12.97
CA THR A 64 8.67 10.06 13.61
C THR A 64 7.80 9.27 14.59
N PHE A 65 7.65 7.97 14.39
CA PHE A 65 6.84 7.10 15.24
C PHE A 65 7.67 6.28 16.24
N GLU A 66 8.97 6.52 16.38
CA GLU A 66 9.85 5.73 17.28
C GLU A 66 9.39 5.73 18.74
N TYR A 67 8.67 6.77 19.17
CA TYR A 67 8.13 6.91 20.53
C TYR A 67 6.77 6.24 20.74
N PHE A 68 6.15 5.66 19.70
CA PHE A 68 4.91 4.90 19.80
C PHE A 68 5.21 3.42 20.06
N HIS A 69 5.19 3.03 21.33
CA HIS A 69 5.58 1.70 21.77
C HIS A 69 4.70 0.53 21.27
N ASN A 70 3.52 0.79 20.70
CA ASN A 70 2.46 -0.21 20.57
C ASN A 70 2.27 -0.80 19.16
N SER A 71 3.07 -0.40 18.16
CA SER A 71 3.02 -1.00 16.83
C SER A 71 4.32 -0.77 16.06
N GLU A 72 4.82 -1.80 15.39
CA GLU A 72 5.79 -1.63 14.32
C GLU A 72 5.14 -0.79 13.20
N ILE A 73 5.86 0.21 12.70
CA ILE A 73 5.38 1.06 11.61
C ILE A 73 6.03 0.60 10.32
N ILE A 74 5.20 0.30 9.33
CA ILE A 74 5.66 -0.06 7.99
C ILE A 74 5.45 1.12 7.07
N THR A 75 6.48 1.43 6.29
CA THR A 75 6.44 2.46 5.25
C THR A 75 6.79 1.87 3.88
N CYS A 76 6.06 2.31 2.87
CA CYS A 76 6.36 2.03 1.48
C CYS A 76 6.18 3.31 0.67
N ILE A 77 7.17 3.64 -0.15
CA ILE A 77 7.12 4.76 -1.08
C ILE A 77 7.39 4.22 -2.48
N ASP A 78 6.47 4.51 -3.37
CA ASP A 78 6.48 4.09 -4.75
C ASP A 78 6.46 5.31 -5.67
N HIS A 79 7.27 5.27 -6.72
CA HIS A 79 7.37 6.35 -7.71
C HIS A 79 6.88 5.85 -9.06
N PHE A 80 5.84 6.50 -9.58
CA PHE A 80 5.21 6.17 -10.86
C PHE A 80 5.60 7.25 -11.87
N GLN A 81 6.64 6.96 -12.66
CA GLN A 81 7.25 7.90 -13.59
C GLN A 81 6.36 8.17 -14.80
N GLU A 82 5.69 7.15 -15.35
CA GLU A 82 4.81 7.33 -16.51
C GLU A 82 3.58 8.17 -16.17
N ASN A 83 3.03 7.99 -14.97
CA ASN A 83 1.85 8.69 -14.50
C ASN A 83 2.18 9.98 -13.73
N GLY A 84 3.46 10.24 -13.47
CA GLY A 84 3.94 11.50 -12.90
C GLY A 84 3.51 11.73 -11.45
N TYR A 85 3.35 10.67 -10.65
CA TYR A 85 3.01 10.79 -9.23
C TYR A 85 3.77 9.76 -8.39
N SER A 86 3.86 10.02 -7.09
CA SER A 86 4.35 9.04 -6.11
C SER A 86 3.27 8.75 -5.08
N GLN A 87 3.32 7.55 -4.53
CA GLN A 87 2.48 7.09 -3.43
C GLN A 87 3.34 6.86 -2.20
N CYS A 88 2.83 7.27 -1.04
CA CYS A 88 3.37 6.91 0.25
C CYS A 88 2.29 6.18 1.03
N HIS A 89 2.59 4.95 1.44
CA HIS A 89 1.74 4.13 2.28
C HIS A 89 2.43 3.88 3.62
N ILE A 90 1.79 4.30 4.71
CA ILE A 90 2.27 4.16 6.07
C ILE A 90 1.17 3.51 6.92
N TYR A 91 1.51 2.49 7.71
CA TYR A 91 0.53 1.88 8.60
C TYR A 91 1.16 1.25 9.85
N SER A 92 0.33 1.11 10.88
CA SER A 92 0.63 0.33 12.09
C SER A 92 0.44 -1.17 11.83
N TYR A 93 1.41 -1.98 12.23
CA TYR A 93 1.32 -3.43 12.23
C TYR A 93 0.90 -3.97 13.62
N PRO A 94 -0.01 -4.97 13.71
CA PRO A 94 -0.68 -5.66 12.60
C PRO A 94 -1.77 -4.80 11.95
N TYR A 95 -1.88 -4.91 10.63
CA TYR A 95 -2.87 -4.19 9.83
C TYR A 95 -4.31 -4.55 10.23
N LYS A 96 -5.18 -3.55 10.42
CA LYS A 96 -6.55 -3.74 10.94
C LYS A 96 -7.67 -3.50 9.94
N TRP A 97 -7.37 -2.97 8.75
CA TRP A 97 -8.40 -2.66 7.76
C TRP A 97 -8.71 -3.83 6.85
N LYS A 98 -9.92 -3.84 6.32
CA LYS A 98 -10.41 -4.87 5.38
C LYS A 98 -9.85 -4.70 3.97
N VAL A 99 -9.43 -3.49 3.63
CA VAL A 99 -9.03 -3.11 2.27
C VAL A 99 -7.55 -2.75 2.29
N TYR A 100 -6.78 -3.29 1.35
CA TYR A 100 -5.41 -2.86 1.08
C TYR A 100 -5.32 -2.42 -0.39
N ASN A 101 -5.10 -1.12 -0.60
CA ASN A 101 -5.13 -0.54 -1.94
C ASN A 101 -3.74 -0.30 -2.54
N ASN A 102 -3.67 -0.41 -3.86
CA ASN A 102 -2.52 -0.05 -4.71
C ASN A 102 -1.20 -0.68 -4.24
N ILE A 103 -1.20 -2.00 -4.05
CA ILE A 103 0.02 -2.76 -3.77
C ILE A 103 0.87 -2.81 -5.04
N THR A 104 2.14 -2.42 -4.91
CA THR A 104 3.14 -2.41 -6.00
C THR A 104 4.10 -3.59 -5.88
N ASN A 105 4.97 -3.80 -6.88
CA ASN A 105 6.01 -4.84 -6.80
C ASN A 105 7.00 -4.64 -5.63
N ASN A 106 7.03 -3.47 -4.99
CA ASN A 106 7.89 -3.22 -3.83
C ASN A 106 7.32 -3.80 -2.52
N PHE A 107 6.12 -4.39 -2.57
CA PHE A 107 5.50 -5.04 -1.43
C PHE A 107 6.39 -6.14 -0.84
N ARG A 108 6.71 -6.00 0.44
CA ARG A 108 7.64 -6.91 1.14
C ARG A 108 6.98 -8.19 1.64
N GLY A 109 5.65 -8.30 1.56
CA GLY A 109 4.90 -9.39 2.18
C GLY A 109 4.53 -9.07 3.62
N GLY A 110 4.21 -10.10 4.40
CA GLY A 110 3.64 -10.00 5.75
C GLY A 110 2.31 -10.73 5.83
N LEU A 111 1.72 -10.86 7.02
CA LEU A 111 0.47 -11.58 7.21
C LEU A 111 -0.67 -10.60 7.54
N PHE A 112 -1.66 -10.54 6.66
CA PHE A 112 -2.78 -9.59 6.73
C PHE A 112 -4.10 -10.35 6.89
N THR A 113 -4.31 -10.94 8.07
CA THR A 113 -5.46 -11.82 8.34
C THR A 113 -6.82 -11.13 8.31
N GLY A 114 -6.87 -9.81 8.42
CA GLY A 114 -8.12 -9.03 8.38
C GLY A 114 -8.51 -8.50 7.00
N VAL A 115 -7.61 -8.58 6.01
CA VAL A 115 -7.81 -7.99 4.68
C VAL A 115 -8.58 -8.96 3.79
N THR A 116 -9.68 -8.47 3.23
CA THR A 116 -10.55 -9.22 2.31
C THR A 116 -10.57 -8.63 0.90
N GLU A 117 -10.14 -7.38 0.73
CA GLU A 117 -10.16 -6.67 -0.54
C GLU A 117 -8.77 -6.12 -0.83
N VAL A 118 -8.20 -6.49 -1.98
CA VAL A 118 -6.86 -6.07 -2.38
C VAL A 118 -6.90 -5.47 -3.79
N SER A 119 -6.24 -4.33 -3.96
CA SER A 119 -5.93 -3.81 -5.29
C SER A 119 -4.43 -3.74 -5.55
N LEU A 120 -4.03 -4.17 -6.75
CA LEU A 120 -2.66 -4.22 -7.23
C LEU A 120 -2.48 -3.18 -8.33
N TYR A 121 -1.40 -2.42 -8.27
CA TYR A 121 -1.04 -1.43 -9.28
C TYR A 121 0.48 -1.24 -9.30
N ASP A 122 1.07 -1.22 -10.50
CA ASP A 122 2.45 -0.83 -10.72
C ASP A 122 2.56 -0.33 -12.19
N GLU A 123 3.61 0.41 -12.52
CA GLU A 123 3.95 0.71 -13.92
C GLU A 123 4.82 -0.38 -14.53
N ARG A 124 5.49 -1.16 -13.68
CA ARG A 124 6.25 -2.34 -14.09
C ARG A 124 5.34 -3.55 -14.19
N PRO A 125 5.62 -4.50 -15.08
CA PRO A 125 4.91 -5.78 -15.08
C PRO A 125 4.98 -6.46 -13.71
N LEU A 126 3.87 -7.03 -13.26
CA LEU A 126 3.83 -7.91 -12.09
C LEU A 126 4.33 -9.30 -12.49
N GLU A 127 5.24 -9.86 -11.69
CA GLU A 127 5.82 -11.19 -11.90
C GLU A 127 5.08 -12.29 -11.10
N ASP A 128 5.30 -13.56 -11.45
CA ASP A 128 4.61 -14.68 -10.78
C ASP A 128 4.94 -14.76 -9.28
N GLU A 129 6.19 -14.47 -8.90
CA GLU A 129 6.63 -14.39 -7.50
C GLU A 129 5.87 -13.31 -6.71
N PHE A 130 5.44 -12.24 -7.38
CA PHE A 130 4.62 -11.21 -6.76
C PHE A 130 3.24 -11.75 -6.42
N PHE A 131 2.58 -12.43 -7.37
CA PHE A 131 1.27 -13.05 -7.11
C PHE A 131 1.33 -14.10 -6.01
N LEU A 132 2.41 -14.88 -5.94
CA LEU A 132 2.63 -15.84 -4.85
C LEU A 132 2.73 -15.14 -3.49
N ARG A 133 3.46 -14.02 -3.44
CA ARG A 133 3.58 -13.18 -2.23
C ARG A 133 2.22 -12.63 -1.81
N ILE A 134 1.40 -12.17 -2.75
CA ILE A 134 0.02 -11.73 -2.47
C ILE A 134 -0.81 -12.88 -1.89
N ALA A 135 -0.76 -14.07 -2.48
CA ALA A 135 -1.53 -15.23 -2.01
C ALA A 135 -1.16 -15.60 -0.56
N GLN A 136 0.13 -15.60 -0.23
CA GLN A 136 0.63 -15.89 1.12
C GLN A 136 0.28 -14.78 2.12
N SER A 137 0.29 -13.52 1.68
CA SER A 137 0.03 -12.37 2.56
C SER A 137 -1.43 -12.18 2.92
N PHE A 138 -2.35 -12.57 2.05
CA PHE A 138 -3.78 -12.29 2.18
C PHE A 138 -4.63 -13.57 2.17
N PRO A 139 -4.52 -14.43 3.19
CA PRO A 139 -5.16 -15.76 3.19
C PRO A 139 -6.70 -15.70 3.14
N LEU A 140 -7.31 -14.60 3.58
CA LEU A 140 -8.76 -14.39 3.59
C LEU A 140 -9.26 -13.45 2.47
N MET A 141 -8.42 -13.17 1.47
CA MET A 141 -8.79 -12.31 0.34
C MET A 141 -9.97 -12.87 -0.44
N LYS A 142 -11.00 -12.03 -0.63
CA LYS A 142 -12.22 -12.34 -1.38
C LYS A 142 -12.31 -11.58 -2.70
N GLU A 143 -11.71 -10.39 -2.76
CA GLU A 143 -11.71 -9.54 -3.94
C GLU A 143 -10.28 -9.13 -4.30
N LEU A 144 -9.90 -9.37 -5.54
CA LEU A 144 -8.61 -8.95 -6.11
C LEU A 144 -8.86 -8.08 -7.34
N THR A 145 -8.37 -6.85 -7.30
CA THR A 145 -8.38 -5.94 -8.46
C THR A 145 -6.95 -5.75 -8.97
N ILE A 146 -6.71 -5.96 -10.26
CA ILE A 146 -5.41 -5.79 -10.89
C ILE A 146 -5.48 -4.64 -11.91
N ARG A 147 -4.68 -3.60 -11.69
CA ARG A 147 -4.64 -2.38 -12.51
C ARG A 147 -3.31 -2.23 -13.26
N ASN A 148 -2.79 -3.32 -13.81
CA ASN A 148 -1.46 -3.35 -14.43
C ASN A 148 -1.48 -3.77 -15.91
N LEU A 149 -2.66 -3.77 -16.55
CA LEU A 149 -2.84 -4.31 -17.92
C LEU A 149 -1.90 -3.68 -18.96
N LYS A 150 -1.67 -2.36 -18.90
CA LYS A 150 -0.76 -1.67 -19.83
C LYS A 150 0.67 -2.24 -19.75
N ALA A 151 1.21 -2.38 -18.54
CA ALA A 151 2.55 -2.90 -18.32
C ALA A 151 2.66 -4.38 -18.73
N GLN A 152 1.65 -5.19 -18.41
CA GLN A 152 1.61 -6.60 -18.82
C GLN A 152 1.60 -6.77 -20.34
N ASN A 153 0.82 -5.96 -21.05
CA ASN A 153 0.77 -6.01 -22.51
C ASN A 153 2.12 -5.65 -23.14
N ASN A 154 2.81 -4.64 -22.59
CA ASN A 154 4.15 -4.26 -23.06
C ASN A 154 5.16 -5.41 -22.89
N LYS A 155 5.07 -6.18 -21.79
CA LYS A 155 5.91 -7.36 -21.55
C LYS A 155 5.62 -8.48 -22.55
N GLN A 156 4.35 -8.74 -22.88
CA GLN A 156 3.97 -9.76 -23.86
C GLN A 156 4.45 -9.43 -25.27
N LEU A 157 4.40 -8.16 -25.67
CA LEU A 157 4.95 -7.71 -26.96
C LEU A 157 6.48 -7.90 -27.05
N ALA A 158 7.18 -7.78 -25.92
CA ALA A 158 8.64 -7.97 -25.85
C ALA A 158 9.06 -9.45 -25.78
N LYS A 159 8.21 -10.34 -25.24
CA LYS A 159 8.47 -11.79 -25.12
C LYS A 159 7.74 -12.58 -26.22
N SER A 160 8.22 -12.49 -27.46
CA SER A 160 7.69 -13.28 -28.59
C SER A 160 8.33 -14.68 -28.75
N ASN A 161 9.15 -15.13 -27.80
CA ASN A 161 9.77 -16.45 -27.87
C ASN A 161 9.34 -17.35 -26.70
N ASN A 162 8.87 -18.54 -27.10
CA ASN A 162 8.43 -19.66 -26.29
C ASN A 162 9.46 -20.04 -25.23
N ASP A 163 9.14 -19.82 -23.96
CA ASP A 163 9.65 -20.64 -22.87
C ASP A 163 8.46 -21.25 -22.15
N ASN A 164 8.20 -22.53 -22.44
CA ASN A 164 7.28 -23.37 -21.68
C ASN A 164 7.91 -23.67 -20.30
N GLN A 165 8.02 -22.66 -19.45
CA GLN A 165 8.22 -22.91 -18.02
C GLN A 165 6.88 -23.37 -17.44
N MET A 166 6.93 -24.51 -16.75
CA MET A 166 5.78 -25.05 -16.05
C MET A 166 5.39 -24.06 -14.94
N LEU A 167 4.40 -23.22 -15.21
CA LEU A 167 3.89 -22.26 -14.25
C LEU A 167 3.24 -23.02 -13.09
N SER A 168 3.70 -22.78 -11.87
CA SER A 168 2.99 -23.24 -10.68
C SER A 168 1.66 -22.51 -10.61
N ILE A 169 0.57 -23.26 -10.40
CA ILE A 169 -0.75 -22.66 -10.20
C ILE A 169 -0.73 -21.97 -8.84
N ILE A 170 -0.94 -20.65 -8.83
CA ILE A 170 -1.10 -19.86 -7.61
C ILE A 170 -2.58 -19.88 -7.25
N GLU A 171 -2.89 -20.43 -6.09
CA GLU A 171 -4.26 -20.55 -5.61
C GLU A 171 -4.64 -19.41 -4.67
N TYR A 172 -5.85 -18.90 -4.82
CA TYR A 172 -6.49 -17.95 -3.91
C TYR A 172 -7.77 -18.59 -3.35
N PRO A 173 -7.70 -19.37 -2.26
CA PRO A 173 -8.80 -20.25 -1.82
C PRO A 173 -10.11 -19.54 -1.50
N ASN A 174 -10.04 -18.27 -1.09
CA ASN A 174 -11.21 -17.48 -0.68
C ASN A 174 -11.65 -16.46 -1.74
N LEU A 175 -10.99 -16.42 -2.90
CA LEU A 175 -11.25 -15.43 -3.94
C LEU A 175 -12.60 -15.71 -4.59
N THR A 176 -13.49 -14.71 -4.54
CA THR A 176 -14.83 -14.77 -5.13
C THR A 176 -15.00 -13.78 -6.27
N ARG A 177 -14.14 -12.75 -6.34
CA ARG A 177 -14.17 -11.71 -7.37
C ARG A 177 -12.75 -11.37 -7.82
N LEU A 178 -12.53 -11.47 -9.12
CA LEU A 178 -11.33 -10.99 -9.79
C LEU A 178 -11.72 -9.91 -10.78
N ASP A 179 -11.08 -8.74 -10.69
CA ASP A 179 -11.28 -7.63 -11.61
C ASP A 179 -9.96 -7.24 -12.27
N LEU A 180 -9.92 -7.30 -13.61
CA LEU A 180 -8.77 -6.94 -14.43
C LEU A 180 -9.10 -5.66 -15.17
N THR A 181 -8.59 -4.52 -14.71
CA THR A 181 -8.94 -3.22 -15.30
C THR A 181 -7.72 -2.45 -15.77
N SER A 182 -7.95 -1.56 -16.73
CA SER A 182 -6.96 -0.57 -17.20
C SER A 182 -7.16 0.81 -16.57
N ARG A 183 -8.20 1.00 -15.75
CA ARG A 183 -8.60 2.31 -15.24
C ARG A 183 -8.04 2.53 -13.84
N MET A 184 -7.20 3.56 -13.69
CA MET A 184 -7.09 4.26 -12.41
C MET A 184 -8.41 5.00 -12.20
N TRP A 185 -9.03 4.85 -11.04
CA TRP A 185 -9.99 5.84 -10.59
C TRP A 185 -9.15 7.07 -10.23
N VAL A 186 -9.46 8.19 -10.91
CA VAL A 186 -8.92 9.53 -10.70
C VAL A 186 -9.97 10.34 -9.96
#